data_AF-X0VQ49-F1
#
_entry.id   AF-X0VQ49-F1
#
_cell.length_a   1.000
_cell.length_b   1.000
_cell.length_c   1.000
_cell.angle_alpha   90.00
_cell.angle_beta   90.00
_cell.angle_gamma   90.00
#
_symmetry.space_group_name_H-M   'P 1'
#
loop_
_entity.id
_entity.type
_entity.pdbx_description
1 polymer ?
#
loop_
_entity_poly.entity_id
_entity_poly.type
_entity_poly.pdbx_seq_one_letter_code
_entity_poly.pdbx_strand_id
1 'polypeptide(L)'
;TIGVTLFWNQTSKKNFTKNSTSIDSYLAFNNQTFLDILAQIQQLVYVNLDINRILTLFGTTHLQERRIGTALQALWHNETYGLRLFLPIYYLERNFNIANDELAEISAILGETSEGEQDRFKKDHLISDKFGFGDLRIEFNTFPLEHSTFAFKAGLFATIPTAFSVIKNIKGSSFSKEKPRPTINLMDLCKDPSIDKVSSFLYGALDLLSANLIDTNLGNQRHLGLGIFTQSRATLSSLINRPWTDNFAIHTRTSLEC
;
A
#
# COMPACT_ATOMS: atom_id res chain seq x y z
N THR A 1 23.06 -21.29 -8.96
CA THR A 1 22.36 -20.55 -10.04
C THR A 1 22.02 -19.15 -9.59
N ILE A 2 22.33 -18.14 -10.40
CA ILE A 2 21.91 -16.75 -10.17
C ILE A 2 20.80 -16.45 -11.19
N GLY A 3 19.76 -15.74 -10.77
CA GLY A 3 18.63 -15.39 -11.62
C GLY A 3 18.01 -14.04 -11.27
N VAL A 4 17.23 -13.52 -12.21
CA VAL A 4 16.44 -12.30 -12.04
C VAL A 4 15.00 -12.64 -12.42
N THR A 5 14.04 -12.19 -11.61
CA THR A 5 12.61 -12.37 -11.91
C THR A 5 11.90 -11.04 -11.86
N LEU A 6 11.21 -10.69 -12.95
CA LEU A 6 10.32 -9.53 -12.98
C LEU A 6 9.03 -9.85 -12.23
N PHE A 7 8.50 -8.86 -11.51
CA PHE A 7 7.21 -8.98 -10.85
C PHE A 7 6.39 -7.70 -10.93
N TRP A 8 5.07 -7.88 -10.93
CA TRP A 8 4.06 -6.85 -10.79
C TRP A 8 3.04 -7.32 -9.76
N ASN A 9 2.68 -6.46 -8.82
CA ASN A 9 1.61 -6.70 -7.86
C ASN A 9 0.77 -5.43 -7.72
N GLN A 10 -0.55 -5.58 -7.82
CA GLN A 10 -1.50 -4.50 -7.59
C GLN A 10 -2.56 -4.96 -6.59
N THR A 11 -2.76 -4.15 -5.56
CA THR A 11 -3.87 -4.29 -4.62
C THR A 11 -4.81 -3.10 -4.80
N SER A 12 -5.95 -3.34 -5.43
CA SER A 12 -6.90 -2.27 -5.80
C SER A 12 -7.68 -1.70 -4.61
N LYS A 13 -7.88 -2.48 -3.54
CA LYS A 13 -8.56 -2.05 -2.32
C LYS A 13 -7.95 -2.75 -1.11
N LYS A 14 -7.23 -2.03 -0.25
CA LYS A 14 -6.83 -2.55 1.06
C LYS A 14 -7.93 -2.32 2.08
N ASN A 15 -8.10 -3.30 2.96
CA ASN A 15 -8.99 -3.20 4.11
C ASN A 15 -8.39 -2.23 5.13
N PHE A 16 -9.17 -1.22 5.55
CA PHE A 16 -8.81 -0.36 6.68
C PHE A 16 -9.22 -1.00 8.01
N THR A 17 -10.33 -1.74 8.01
CA THR A 17 -10.82 -2.54 9.13
C THR A 17 -11.09 -3.97 8.67
N LYS A 18 -11.34 -4.92 9.58
CA LYS A 18 -11.58 -6.34 9.21
C LYS A 18 -12.65 -6.53 8.14
N ASN A 19 -13.63 -5.63 8.08
CA ASN A 19 -14.84 -5.78 7.26
C ASN A 19 -15.04 -4.65 6.23
N SER A 20 -14.10 -3.71 6.08
CA SER A 20 -14.28 -2.58 5.17
C SER A 20 -12.98 -2.10 4.51
N THR A 21 -13.10 -1.77 3.24
CA THR A 21 -12.08 -1.13 2.40
C THR A 21 -12.20 0.39 2.36
N SER A 22 -13.21 0.96 3.00
CA SER A 22 -13.51 2.40 2.97
C SER A 22 -12.95 3.10 4.20
N ILE A 23 -12.47 4.33 4.03
CA ILE A 23 -11.79 5.08 5.09
C ILE A 23 -12.74 5.57 6.18
N ASP A 24 -14.02 5.74 5.86
CA ASP A 24 -15.09 6.06 6.81
C ASP A 24 -15.16 5.07 7.99
N SER A 25 -14.89 3.79 7.73
CA SER A 25 -14.85 2.73 8.73
C SER A 25 -13.67 2.88 9.71
N TYR A 26 -12.64 3.62 9.33
CA TYR A 26 -11.46 3.90 10.15
C TYR A 26 -11.56 5.23 10.90
N LEU A 27 -12.10 6.26 10.24
CA LEU A 27 -12.19 7.62 10.81
C LEU A 27 -13.53 7.90 11.51
N ALA A 28 -14.49 6.98 11.43
CA ALA A 28 -15.81 7.07 12.06
C ALA A 28 -16.56 8.38 11.74
N PHE A 29 -16.53 8.81 10.49
CA PHE A 29 -17.17 10.05 10.02
C PHE A 29 -18.69 10.11 10.29
N ASN A 30 -19.33 8.96 10.50
CA ASN A 30 -20.75 8.86 10.82
C ASN A 30 -21.06 8.99 12.32
N ASN A 31 -20.07 9.33 13.16
CA ASN A 31 -20.30 9.55 14.59
C ASN A 31 -21.10 10.84 14.81
N GLN A 32 -22.30 10.72 15.40
CA GLN A 32 -23.21 11.86 15.57
C GLN A 32 -22.58 13.00 16.39
N THR A 33 -21.87 12.68 17.48
CA THR A 33 -21.21 13.70 18.31
C THR A 33 -20.16 14.47 17.54
N PHE A 34 -19.41 13.79 16.67
CA PHE A 34 -18.45 14.44 15.77
C PHE A 34 -19.14 15.34 14.75
N LEU A 35 -20.23 14.87 14.13
CA LEU A 35 -21.04 15.66 13.19
C LEU A 35 -21.67 16.89 13.87
N ASP A 36 -22.13 16.76 15.11
CA ASP A 36 -22.71 17.87 15.88
C ASP A 36 -21.65 18.96 16.18
N ILE A 37 -20.41 18.55 16.51
CA ILE A 37 -19.29 19.48 16.71
C ILE A 37 -18.91 20.16 15.39
N LEU A 38 -18.86 19.40 14.29
CA LEU A 38 -18.58 19.94 12.97
C LEU A 38 -19.62 20.97 12.53
N ALA A 39 -20.91 20.70 12.78
CA ALA A 39 -21.98 21.64 12.46
C ALA A 39 -21.82 22.97 13.22
N GLN A 40 -21.35 22.94 14.47
CA GLN A 40 -21.04 24.16 15.23
C GLN A 40 -19.84 24.91 14.63
N ILE A 41 -18.78 24.21 14.22
CA ILE A 41 -17.63 24.82 13.56
C ILE A 41 -18.04 25.43 12.20
N GLN A 42 -18.88 24.73 11.44
CA GLN A 42 -19.41 25.20 10.16
C GLN A 42 -20.18 26.52 10.30
N GLN A 43 -20.90 26.73 11.41
CA GLN A 43 -21.58 28.00 11.67
C GLN A 43 -20.61 29.16 11.99
N LEU A 44 -19.41 28.84 12.49
CA LEU A 44 -18.37 29.82 12.81
C LEU A 44 -17.54 30.21 11.58
N VAL A 45 -17.44 29.30 10.60
CA VAL A 45 -16.78 29.55 9.33
C VAL A 45 -17.81 30.18 8.38
N TYR A 46 -17.76 31.51 8.22
CA TYR A 46 -18.68 32.28 7.36
C TYR A 46 -18.46 32.05 5.84
N VAL A 47 -17.84 30.93 5.48
CA VAL A 47 -17.36 30.63 4.13
C VAL A 47 -18.10 29.40 3.59
N ASN A 48 -18.35 29.38 2.27
CA ASN A 48 -18.89 28.26 1.47
C ASN A 48 -18.07 26.94 1.51
N LEU A 49 -17.32 26.68 2.57
CA LEU A 49 -16.54 25.46 2.73
C LEU A 49 -17.40 24.39 3.43
N ASP A 50 -18.00 23.48 2.67
CA ASP A 50 -18.80 22.38 3.23
C ASP A 50 -17.91 21.24 3.73
N ILE A 51 -17.53 21.30 5.02
CA ILE A 51 -16.64 20.32 5.65
C ILE A 51 -17.29 18.92 5.66
N ASN A 52 -18.61 18.85 5.89
CA ASN A 52 -19.33 17.58 5.92
C ASN A 52 -19.30 16.93 4.53
N ARG A 53 -19.43 17.71 3.47
CA ARG A 53 -19.33 17.22 2.09
C ARG A 53 -17.93 16.70 1.79
N ILE A 54 -16.89 17.44 2.15
CA ILE A 54 -15.49 16.99 1.99
C ILE A 54 -15.28 15.64 2.69
N LEU A 55 -15.70 15.51 3.96
CA LEU A 55 -15.52 14.27 4.71
C LEU A 55 -16.31 13.10 4.12
N THR A 56 -17.51 13.37 3.59
CA THR A 56 -18.32 12.35 2.91
C THR A 56 -17.65 11.85 1.63
N LEU A 57 -17.12 12.75 0.81
CA LEU A 57 -16.38 12.43 -0.42
C LEU A 57 -15.08 11.67 -0.10
N PHE A 58 -14.38 12.06 0.97
CA PHE A 58 -13.23 11.28 1.42
C PHE A 58 -13.63 9.93 1.99
N GLY A 59 -14.79 9.78 2.62
CA GLY A 59 -15.25 8.55 3.26
C GLY A 59 -15.28 7.31 2.35
N THR A 60 -15.55 7.50 1.06
CA THR A 60 -15.59 6.44 0.03
C THR A 60 -14.20 6.03 -0.48
N THR A 61 -13.15 6.75 -0.07
CA THR A 61 -11.78 6.53 -0.52
C THR A 61 -11.27 5.14 -0.12
N HIS A 62 -10.59 4.50 -1.07
CA HIS A 62 -9.89 3.24 -0.84
C HIS A 62 -8.38 3.40 -0.94
N LEU A 63 -7.61 2.60 -0.21
CA LEU A 63 -6.16 2.56 -0.38
C LEU A 63 -5.77 1.58 -1.49
N GLN A 64 -4.98 2.07 -2.44
CA GLN A 64 -4.36 1.30 -3.50
C GLN A 64 -2.88 1.14 -3.25
N GLU A 65 -2.34 -0.02 -3.62
CA GLU A 65 -0.90 -0.29 -3.63
C GLU A 65 -0.50 -0.93 -4.95
N ARG A 66 0.59 -0.43 -5.54
CA ARG A 66 1.20 -0.97 -6.76
C ARG A 66 2.69 -1.20 -6.51
N ARG A 67 3.18 -2.37 -6.91
CA ARG A 67 4.58 -2.76 -6.82
C ARG A 67 5.05 -3.29 -8.17
N ILE A 68 6.16 -2.77 -8.65
CA ILE A 68 6.81 -3.28 -9.86
C ILE A 68 8.32 -3.33 -9.65
N GLY A 69 8.93 -4.42 -10.10
CA GLY A 69 10.38 -4.49 -10.04
C GLY A 69 10.93 -5.85 -10.41
N THR A 70 12.14 -6.08 -9.94
CA THR A 70 12.93 -7.29 -10.16
C THR A 70 13.34 -7.89 -8.84
N ALA A 71 13.38 -9.20 -8.75
CA ALA A 71 14.00 -9.90 -7.64
C ALA A 71 15.28 -10.58 -8.11
N LEU A 72 16.39 -10.21 -7.46
CA LEU A 72 17.66 -10.91 -7.59
C LEU A 72 17.60 -12.18 -6.76
N GLN A 73 18.06 -13.28 -7.33
CA GLN A 73 17.98 -14.59 -6.71
C GLN A 73 19.29 -15.33 -6.83
N ALA A 74 19.71 -15.94 -5.74
CA ALA A 74 20.80 -16.90 -5.73
C ALA A 74 20.26 -18.20 -5.16
N LEU A 75 20.41 -19.29 -5.92
CA LEU A 75 19.97 -20.62 -5.57
C LEU A 75 21.19 -21.54 -5.50
N TRP A 76 21.34 -22.22 -4.38
CA TRP A 76 22.22 -23.36 -4.19
C TRP A 76 21.34 -24.57 -3.93
N HIS A 77 21.60 -25.68 -4.59
CA HIS A 77 20.90 -26.92 -4.31
C HIS A 77 21.84 -28.10 -4.49
N ASN A 78 21.57 -29.16 -3.73
CA ASN A 78 22.06 -30.50 -3.98
C ASN A 78 20.84 -31.43 -4.09
N GLU A 79 21.06 -32.74 -4.06
CA GLU A 79 19.98 -33.73 -4.20
C GLU A 79 18.96 -33.71 -3.04
N THR A 80 19.33 -33.17 -1.87
CA THR A 80 18.50 -33.26 -0.66
C THR A 80 17.99 -31.91 -0.18
N TYR A 81 18.75 -30.84 -0.43
CA TYR A 81 18.57 -29.52 0.16
C TYR A 81 18.71 -28.41 -0.88
N GLY A 82 17.95 -27.34 -0.69
CA GLY A 82 18.04 -26.11 -1.45
C GLY A 82 18.10 -24.90 -0.52
N LEU A 83 19.03 -24.00 -0.79
CA LEU A 83 19.11 -22.67 -0.18
C LEU A 83 18.85 -21.62 -1.26
N ARG A 84 17.93 -20.70 -1.01
CA ARG A 84 17.63 -19.60 -1.91
C ARG A 84 17.70 -18.27 -1.17
N LEU A 85 18.44 -17.32 -1.71
CA LEU A 85 18.40 -15.92 -1.33
C LEU A 85 17.57 -15.16 -2.35
N PHE A 86 16.72 -14.26 -1.87
CA PHE A 86 15.80 -13.47 -2.66
C PHE A 86 15.83 -12.00 -2.20
N LEU A 87 16.35 -11.12 -3.04
CA LEU A 87 16.44 -9.68 -2.76
C LEU A 87 15.62 -8.90 -3.80
N PRO A 88 14.45 -8.36 -3.43
CA PRO A 88 13.63 -7.58 -4.34
C PRO A 88 14.12 -6.13 -4.43
N ILE A 89 14.17 -5.60 -5.66
CA ILE A 89 14.42 -4.21 -5.99
C ILE A 89 13.18 -3.72 -6.74
N TYR A 90 12.47 -2.74 -6.19
CA TYR A 90 11.17 -2.35 -6.75
C TYR A 90 10.79 -0.91 -6.45
N TYR A 91 9.89 -0.45 -7.29
CA TYR A 91 9.07 0.73 -7.09
C TYR A 91 7.78 0.34 -6.36
N LEU A 92 7.44 1.10 -5.33
CA LEU A 92 6.20 1.02 -4.56
C LEU A 92 5.46 2.35 -4.71
N GLU A 93 4.22 2.30 -5.17
CA GLU A 93 3.28 3.43 -5.14
C GLU A 93 2.11 3.05 -4.23
N ARG A 94 1.74 3.95 -3.32
CA ARG A 94 0.50 3.90 -2.56
C ARG A 94 -0.26 5.18 -2.77
N ASN A 95 -1.56 5.05 -2.98
CA ASN A 95 -2.41 6.21 -3.16
C ASN A 95 -3.78 6.00 -2.56
N PHE A 96 -4.40 7.12 -2.21
CA PHE A 96 -5.84 7.19 -2.05
C PHE A 96 -6.48 7.13 -3.43
N ASN A 97 -7.39 6.17 -3.61
CA ASN A 97 -8.17 6.03 -4.82
C ASN A 97 -9.52 6.69 -4.60
N ILE A 98 -9.61 7.93 -5.07
CA ILE A 98 -10.79 8.79 -5.08
C ILE A 98 -11.31 8.82 -6.52
N ALA A 99 -12.62 8.82 -6.72
CA ALA A 99 -13.16 8.96 -8.07
C ALA A 99 -12.85 10.36 -8.62
N ASN A 100 -12.68 10.51 -9.94
CA ASN A 100 -12.22 11.78 -10.52
C ASN A 100 -13.23 12.92 -10.33
N ASP A 101 -14.52 12.59 -10.32
CA ASP A 101 -15.62 13.52 -10.01
C ASP A 101 -15.60 13.96 -8.54
N GLU A 102 -15.41 13.02 -7.60
CA GLU A 102 -15.25 13.33 -6.17
C GLU A 102 -14.00 14.19 -5.92
N LEU A 103 -12.89 13.90 -6.61
CA LEU A 103 -11.65 14.66 -6.50
C LEU A 103 -11.82 16.09 -7.03
N ALA A 104 -12.47 16.24 -8.19
CA ALA A 104 -12.74 17.56 -8.76
C ALA A 104 -13.64 18.39 -7.84
N GLU A 105 -14.61 17.75 -7.17
CA GLU A 105 -15.47 18.40 -6.19
C GLU A 105 -14.68 18.84 -4.93
N ILE A 106 -13.85 17.96 -4.36
CA ILE A 106 -12.98 18.30 -3.21
C ILE A 106 -12.06 19.47 -3.55
N SER A 107 -11.41 19.41 -4.72
CA SER A 107 -10.51 20.45 -5.17
C SER A 107 -11.22 21.77 -5.40
N ALA A 108 -12.43 21.77 -5.99
CA ALA A 108 -13.23 22.97 -6.14
C ALA A 108 -13.63 23.59 -4.79
N ILE A 109 -13.98 22.78 -3.79
CA ILE A 109 -14.31 23.27 -2.44
C ILE A 109 -13.06 23.90 -1.77
N LEU A 110 -11.87 23.35 -2.03
CA LEU A 110 -10.60 23.84 -1.46
C LEU A 110 -9.98 25.02 -2.24
N GLY A 111 -10.58 25.42 -3.36
CA GLY A 111 -10.12 26.53 -4.19
C GLY A 111 -9.15 26.15 -5.32
N GLU A 112 -8.88 24.86 -5.50
CA GLU A 112 -8.02 24.29 -6.55
C GLU A 112 -8.87 24.05 -7.82
N THR A 113 -9.05 25.10 -8.62
CA THR A 113 -10.05 25.10 -9.72
C THR A 113 -9.48 24.70 -11.07
N SER A 114 -8.15 24.77 -11.25
CA SER A 114 -7.50 24.37 -12.49
C SER A 114 -7.03 22.91 -12.49
N GLU A 115 -6.93 22.29 -13.67
CA GLU A 115 -6.45 20.91 -13.81
C GLU A 115 -5.02 20.72 -13.25
N GLY A 116 -4.15 21.72 -13.43
CA GLY A 116 -2.78 21.70 -12.90
C GLY A 116 -2.72 21.76 -11.37
N GLU A 117 -3.62 22.52 -10.75
CA GLU A 117 -3.78 22.60 -9.29
C GLU A 117 -4.30 21.28 -8.70
N GLN A 118 -5.29 20.66 -9.35
CA GLN A 118 -5.81 19.34 -8.97
C GLN A 118 -4.74 18.25 -9.05
N ASP A 119 -3.96 18.23 -10.12
CA ASP A 119 -2.86 17.30 -10.30
C ASP A 119 -1.77 17.50 -9.24
N ARG A 120 -1.48 18.76 -8.89
CA ARG A 120 -0.55 19.09 -7.82
C ARG A 120 -1.08 18.61 -6.47
N PHE A 121 -2.34 18.92 -6.12
CA PHE A 121 -2.98 18.47 -4.89
C PHE A 121 -2.92 16.94 -4.74
N LYS A 122 -3.19 16.21 -5.83
CA LYS A 122 -3.11 14.75 -5.86
C LYS A 122 -1.70 14.24 -5.58
N LYS A 123 -0.68 14.82 -6.21
CA LYS A 123 0.73 14.44 -6.00
C LYS A 123 1.20 14.80 -4.60
N ASP A 124 0.83 15.98 -4.12
CA ASP A 124 1.30 16.55 -2.87
C ASP A 124 0.69 15.84 -1.66
N HIS A 125 -0.58 15.39 -1.75
CA HIS A 125 -1.32 14.89 -0.59
C HIS A 125 -1.85 13.46 -0.71
N LEU A 126 -2.07 12.92 -1.91
CA LEU A 126 -2.82 11.66 -2.10
C LEU A 126 -1.97 10.49 -2.60
N ILE A 127 -0.73 10.73 -3.00
CA ILE A 127 0.18 9.72 -3.56
C ILE A 127 1.49 9.73 -2.75
N SER A 128 1.94 8.54 -2.35
CA SER A 128 3.28 8.33 -1.83
C SER A 128 3.97 7.23 -2.60
N ASP A 129 5.21 7.47 -3.01
CA ASP A 129 5.94 6.52 -3.83
C ASP A 129 7.45 6.50 -3.55
N LYS A 130 8.03 5.31 -3.70
CA LYS A 130 9.42 5.02 -3.32
C LYS A 130 10.01 3.95 -4.20
N PHE A 131 11.30 4.07 -4.47
CA PHE A 131 12.10 3.05 -5.13
C PHE A 131 13.24 2.60 -4.22
N GLY A 132 13.48 1.29 -4.16
CA GLY A 132 14.60 0.76 -3.41
C GLY A 132 14.58 -0.75 -3.25
N PHE A 133 15.25 -1.20 -2.21
CA PHE A 133 15.40 -2.62 -1.89
C PHE A 133 14.35 -3.01 -0.86
N GLY A 134 13.72 -4.17 -1.04
CA GLY A 134 12.91 -4.78 0.00
C GLY A 134 13.74 -5.67 0.90
N ASP A 135 13.02 -6.47 1.68
CA ASP A 135 13.62 -7.38 2.63
C ASP A 135 14.27 -8.56 1.93
N LEU A 136 15.45 -8.94 2.43
CA LEU A 136 16.13 -10.15 2.04
C LEU A 136 15.34 -11.34 2.59
N ARG A 137 14.90 -12.22 1.70
CA ARG A 137 14.33 -13.51 2.08
C ARG A 137 15.33 -14.63 1.86
N ILE A 138 15.49 -15.45 2.89
CA ILE A 138 16.30 -16.67 2.88
C ILE A 138 15.34 -17.84 2.97
N GLU A 139 15.35 -18.74 1.99
CA GLU A 139 14.54 -19.96 1.98
C GLU A 139 15.46 -21.18 2.07
N PHE A 140 15.21 -22.05 3.03
CA PHE A 140 15.82 -23.37 3.12
C PHE A 140 14.75 -24.43 2.85
N ASN A 141 15.00 -25.35 1.93
CA ASN A 141 14.07 -26.42 1.60
C ASN A 141 14.75 -27.77 1.47
N THR A 142 13.92 -28.80 1.53
CA THR A 142 14.25 -30.19 1.24
C THR A 142 13.30 -30.75 0.17
N PHE A 143 13.75 -31.79 -0.50
CA PHE A 143 13.07 -32.48 -1.61
C PHE A 143 12.64 -33.88 -1.15
N PRO A 144 11.63 -34.00 -0.26
CA PRO A 144 11.23 -35.30 0.26
C PRO A 144 10.67 -36.25 -0.81
N LEU A 145 10.17 -35.73 -1.93
CA LEU A 145 9.74 -36.52 -3.08
C LEU A 145 10.17 -35.85 -4.38
N GLU A 146 10.96 -36.55 -5.18
CA GLU A 146 11.38 -36.10 -6.51
C GLU A 146 11.29 -37.26 -7.51
N HIS A 147 10.34 -37.15 -8.42
CA HIS A 147 10.13 -38.05 -9.55
C HIS A 147 10.10 -37.24 -10.85
N SER A 148 10.21 -37.94 -11.99
CA SER A 148 10.19 -37.31 -13.31
C SER A 148 8.91 -36.51 -13.60
N THR A 149 7.78 -36.92 -13.02
CA THR A 149 6.45 -36.33 -13.26
C THR A 149 5.91 -35.54 -12.08
N PHE A 150 6.47 -35.72 -10.89
CA PHE A 150 6.01 -35.06 -9.67
C PHE A 150 7.18 -34.76 -8.74
N ALA A 151 7.25 -33.52 -8.26
CA ALA A 151 8.20 -33.12 -7.24
C ALA A 151 7.47 -32.36 -6.12
N PHE A 152 7.82 -32.67 -4.88
CA PHE A 152 7.33 -31.98 -3.70
C PHE A 152 8.50 -31.46 -2.88
N LYS A 153 8.38 -30.20 -2.44
CA LYS A 153 9.36 -29.49 -1.64
C LYS A 153 8.68 -28.97 -0.39
N ALA A 154 9.40 -29.05 0.72
CA ALA A 154 8.99 -28.44 1.98
C ALA A 154 10.16 -27.65 2.55
N GLY A 155 9.88 -26.54 3.23
CA GLY A 155 10.94 -25.69 3.72
C GLY A 155 10.51 -24.64 4.71
N LEU A 156 11.52 -23.95 5.22
CA LEU A 156 11.43 -22.80 6.10
C LEU A 156 11.94 -21.58 5.34
N PHE A 157 11.46 -20.40 5.70
CA PHE A 157 12.06 -19.15 5.25
C PHE A 157 12.10 -18.11 6.36
N ALA A 158 13.05 -17.20 6.23
CA ALA A 158 13.18 -16.03 7.06
C ALA A 158 13.21 -14.78 6.17
N THR A 159 12.46 -13.76 6.55
CA THR A 159 12.44 -12.43 5.92
C THR A 159 13.19 -11.47 6.84
N ILE A 160 14.41 -11.10 6.46
CA ILE A 160 15.28 -10.23 7.25
C ILE A 160 14.96 -8.76 6.90
N PRO A 161 14.74 -7.88 7.90
CA PRO A 161 14.32 -6.50 7.69
C PRO A 161 15.44 -5.60 7.14
N THR A 162 15.88 -5.86 5.92
CA THR A 162 16.95 -5.13 5.22
C THR A 162 16.41 -4.08 4.25
N ALA A 163 15.09 -3.89 4.16
CA ALA A 163 14.51 -2.96 3.21
C ALA A 163 14.96 -1.51 3.46
N PHE A 164 15.33 -0.82 2.39
CA PHE A 164 15.64 0.60 2.41
C PHE A 164 15.24 1.27 1.09
N SER A 165 14.78 2.51 1.19
CA SER A 165 14.45 3.33 0.03
C SER A 165 15.67 4.12 -0.42
N VAL A 166 15.98 4.08 -1.72
CA VAL A 166 17.05 4.87 -2.33
C VAL A 166 16.49 6.20 -2.81
N ILE A 167 15.32 6.16 -3.45
CA ILE A 167 14.64 7.34 -4.00
C ILE A 167 13.22 7.36 -3.44
N LYS A 168 12.74 8.54 -3.07
CA LYS A 168 11.36 8.80 -2.67
C LYS A 168 10.83 9.94 -3.54
N ASN A 169 9.51 10.04 -3.68
CA ASN A 169 8.84 11.17 -4.33
C ASN A 169 9.14 11.26 -5.84
N ILE A 170 9.02 10.13 -6.55
CA ILE A 170 9.20 10.14 -8.02
C ILE A 170 7.95 10.74 -8.68
N LYS A 171 6.77 10.40 -8.15
CA LYS A 171 5.47 10.84 -8.67
C LYS A 171 4.66 11.65 -7.66
N GLY A 172 4.71 11.29 -6.39
CA GLY A 172 3.99 11.94 -5.29
C GLY A 172 4.94 12.42 -4.21
N SER A 173 4.46 12.40 -2.96
CA SER A 173 5.13 12.97 -1.80
C SER A 173 5.59 11.93 -0.78
N SER A 174 6.46 12.37 0.14
CA SER A 174 6.80 11.64 1.35
C SER A 174 6.34 12.47 2.53
N PHE A 175 5.64 11.80 3.41
CA PHE A 175 4.94 12.36 4.53
C PHE A 175 5.66 11.94 5.81
N SER A 176 6.15 12.93 6.56
CA SER A 176 6.80 12.65 7.84
C SER A 176 5.76 12.30 8.91
N LYS A 177 5.97 11.17 9.58
CA LYS A 177 5.15 10.72 10.73
C LYS A 177 5.39 11.56 11.99
N GLU A 178 6.48 12.33 12.03
CA GLU A 178 6.86 13.16 13.17
C GLU A 178 6.24 14.57 13.11
N LYS A 179 5.37 14.84 12.13
CA LYS A 179 4.66 16.13 12.08
C LYS A 179 3.75 16.27 13.31
N PRO A 180 3.73 17.46 13.97
CA PRO A 180 2.77 17.72 15.02
C PRO A 180 1.35 17.62 14.45
N ARG A 181 0.40 17.22 15.30
CA ARG A 181 -1.01 17.22 14.90
C ARG A 181 -1.41 18.64 14.52
N PRO A 182 -2.08 18.83 13.37
CA PRO A 182 -2.57 20.16 13.00
C PRO A 182 -3.55 20.61 14.07
N THR A 183 -3.45 21.87 14.47
CA THR A 183 -4.37 22.50 15.42
C THR A 183 -5.00 23.70 14.75
N ILE A 184 -6.27 23.94 15.07
CA ILE A 184 -6.98 25.14 14.67
C ILE A 184 -7.49 25.83 15.92
N ASN A 185 -7.19 27.12 16.05
CA ASN A 185 -7.72 27.93 17.13
C ASN A 185 -9.06 28.53 16.67
N LEU A 186 -10.15 27.99 17.22
CA LEU A 186 -11.51 28.46 16.91
C LEU A 186 -11.70 29.94 17.25
N MET A 187 -11.03 30.46 18.29
CA MET A 187 -11.13 31.87 18.66
C MET A 187 -10.46 32.78 17.63
N ASP A 188 -9.36 32.32 17.04
CA ASP A 188 -8.69 33.07 15.96
C ASP A 188 -9.49 33.00 14.66
N LEU A 189 -10.20 31.89 14.43
CA LEU A 189 -11.10 31.72 13.29
C LEU A 189 -12.34 32.63 13.38
N CYS A 190 -12.88 32.83 14.58
CA CYS A 190 -13.98 33.79 14.80
C CYS A 190 -13.56 35.25 14.55
N LYS A 191 -12.29 35.60 14.79
CA LYS A 191 -11.77 36.96 14.59
C LYS A 191 -11.40 37.24 13.13
N ASP A 192 -10.95 36.21 12.43
CA ASP A 192 -10.50 36.26 11.04
C ASP A 192 -10.83 34.92 10.36
N PRO A 193 -12.04 34.82 9.76
CA PRO A 193 -12.55 33.62 9.11
C PRO A 193 -11.91 33.43 7.72
N SER A 194 -10.58 33.43 7.68
CA SER A 194 -9.81 33.19 6.46
C SER A 194 -9.90 31.73 6.04
N ILE A 195 -10.23 31.52 4.75
CA ILE A 195 -10.22 30.21 4.08
C ILE A 195 -8.85 29.55 4.22
N ASP A 196 -7.77 30.33 4.12
CA ASP A 196 -6.41 29.82 4.14
C ASP A 196 -6.07 29.09 5.44
N LYS A 197 -6.61 29.56 6.58
CA LYS A 197 -6.40 28.90 7.88
C LYS A 197 -7.10 27.55 7.95
N VAL A 198 -8.33 27.48 7.43
CA VAL A 198 -9.11 26.23 7.43
C VAL A 198 -8.52 25.25 6.43
N SER A 199 -8.19 25.69 5.22
CA SER A 199 -7.53 24.87 4.20
C SER A 199 -6.17 24.38 4.68
N SER A 200 -5.36 25.22 5.33
CA SER A 200 -4.07 24.80 5.92
C SER A 200 -4.24 23.72 6.99
N PHE A 201 -5.26 23.84 7.84
CA PHE A 201 -5.58 22.80 8.81
C PHE A 201 -6.01 21.49 8.13
N LEU A 202 -6.88 21.57 7.11
CA LEU A 202 -7.34 20.40 6.35
C LEU A 202 -6.19 19.71 5.61
N TYR A 203 -5.31 20.47 4.95
CA TYR A 203 -4.10 19.94 4.32
C TYR A 203 -3.17 19.30 5.34
N GLY A 204 -2.98 19.91 6.52
CA GLY A 204 -2.22 19.31 7.61
C GLY A 204 -2.82 18.00 8.12
N ALA A 205 -4.14 17.92 8.19
CA ALA A 205 -4.85 16.71 8.62
C ALA A 205 -4.75 15.60 7.56
N LEU A 206 -4.88 15.97 6.29
CA LEU A 206 -4.70 15.07 5.16
C LEU A 206 -3.26 14.55 5.07
N ASP A 207 -2.26 15.42 5.25
CA ASP A 207 -0.84 15.05 5.31
C ASP A 207 -0.55 14.05 6.42
N LEU A 208 -1.12 14.27 7.61
CA LEU A 208 -0.96 13.36 8.74
C LEU A 208 -1.63 12.01 8.46
N LEU A 209 -2.82 12.04 7.84
CA LEU A 209 -3.52 10.84 7.40
C LEU A 209 -2.69 10.07 6.36
N SER A 210 -2.11 10.79 5.40
CA SER A 210 -1.23 10.24 4.38
C SER A 210 0.04 9.65 4.96
N ALA A 211 0.65 10.33 5.94
CA ALA A 211 1.79 9.81 6.70
C ALA A 211 1.48 8.47 7.38
N ASN A 212 0.27 8.32 7.90
CA ASN A 212 -0.13 7.11 8.62
C ASN A 212 -0.52 5.96 7.70
N LEU A 213 -1.20 6.25 6.58
CA LEU A 213 -1.84 5.23 5.75
C LEU A 213 -1.03 4.88 4.48
N ILE A 214 -0.53 5.87 3.76
CA ILE A 214 0.13 5.67 2.47
C ILE A 214 1.66 5.76 2.54
N ASP A 215 2.23 6.54 3.47
CA ASP A 215 3.68 6.59 3.68
C ASP A 215 4.15 5.41 4.55
N THR A 216 4.41 4.28 3.89
CA THR A 216 5.02 3.11 4.53
C THR A 216 6.45 2.86 4.07
N ASN A 217 7.23 2.25 4.95
CA ASN A 217 8.54 1.73 4.60
C ASN A 217 8.41 0.61 3.56
N LEU A 218 9.45 0.43 2.76
CA LEU A 218 9.59 -0.78 1.95
C LEU A 218 9.71 -2.00 2.87
N GLY A 219 9.31 -3.16 2.36
CA GLY A 219 9.40 -4.43 3.10
C GLY A 219 8.30 -4.62 4.15
N ASN A 220 8.65 -5.32 5.22
CA ASN A 220 7.78 -5.84 6.27
C ASN A 220 7.85 -4.96 7.54
N GLN A 221 7.85 -3.63 7.35
CA GLN A 221 7.86 -2.65 8.46
C GLN A 221 9.00 -2.85 9.48
N ARG A 222 10.14 -3.38 9.05
CA ARG A 222 11.30 -3.73 9.90
C ARG A 222 11.07 -4.90 10.87
N HIS A 223 10.04 -5.71 10.65
CA HIS A 223 9.83 -6.95 11.39
C HIS A 223 10.52 -8.14 10.70
N LEU A 224 11.21 -8.94 11.50
CA LEU A 224 11.68 -10.26 11.08
C LEU A 224 10.46 -11.16 10.85
N GLY A 225 10.33 -11.72 9.65
CA GLY A 225 9.32 -12.72 9.35
C GLY A 225 9.92 -14.12 9.40
N LEU A 226 9.21 -15.07 9.99
CA LEU A 226 9.57 -16.49 9.95
C LEU A 226 8.40 -17.28 9.40
N GLY A 227 8.67 -18.20 8.49
CA GLY A 227 7.61 -18.93 7.83
C GLY A 227 7.99 -20.32 7.37
N ILE A 228 6.96 -21.07 7.01
CA ILE A 228 7.05 -22.40 6.45
C ILE A 228 6.39 -22.39 5.08
N PHE A 229 6.84 -23.25 4.18
CA PHE A 229 6.23 -23.39 2.88
C PHE A 229 6.29 -24.83 2.37
N THR A 230 5.35 -25.12 1.49
CA THR A 230 5.36 -26.31 0.66
C THR A 230 5.19 -25.90 -0.80
N GLN A 231 5.81 -26.65 -1.70
CA GLN A 231 5.69 -26.44 -3.13
C GLN A 231 5.58 -27.78 -3.82
N SER A 232 4.61 -27.91 -4.71
CA SER A 232 4.48 -29.06 -5.61
C SER A 232 4.71 -28.61 -7.06
N ARG A 233 5.25 -29.53 -7.85
CA ARG A 233 5.31 -29.45 -9.29
C ARG A 233 4.78 -30.77 -9.83
N ALA A 234 3.74 -30.74 -10.67
CA ALA A 234 3.22 -31.91 -11.35
C ALA A 234 3.23 -31.65 -12.86
N THR A 235 3.79 -32.55 -13.66
CA THR A 235 3.60 -32.48 -15.11
C THR A 235 2.16 -32.80 -15.45
N LEU A 236 1.57 -32.11 -16.43
CA LEU A 236 0.18 -32.37 -16.79
C LEU A 236 0.00 -33.79 -17.36
N SER A 237 1.06 -34.37 -17.93
CA SER A 237 1.11 -35.75 -18.39
C SER A 237 0.90 -36.80 -17.29
N SER A 238 1.16 -36.45 -16.02
CA SER A 238 0.82 -37.32 -14.89
C SER A 238 -0.69 -37.44 -14.63
N LEU A 239 -1.47 -36.45 -15.10
CA LEU A 239 -2.92 -36.38 -14.91
C LEU A 239 -3.69 -36.76 -16.17
N ILE A 240 -3.15 -36.41 -17.34
CA ILE A 240 -3.82 -36.56 -18.64
C ILE A 240 -2.82 -37.14 -19.64
N ASN A 241 -3.08 -38.33 -20.18
CA ASN A 241 -2.20 -38.95 -21.18
C ASN A 241 -2.45 -38.38 -22.59
N ARG A 242 -1.83 -37.24 -22.92
CA ARG A 242 -1.86 -36.61 -24.26
C ARG A 242 -0.50 -36.00 -24.62
N PRO A 243 -0.03 -36.09 -25.89
CA PRO A 243 1.31 -35.63 -26.28
C PRO A 243 1.63 -34.15 -25.99
N TRP A 244 0.62 -33.28 -25.99
CA TRP A 244 0.83 -31.86 -25.70
C TRP A 244 1.11 -31.59 -24.21
N THR A 245 0.71 -32.50 -23.31
CA THR A 245 0.76 -32.32 -21.85
C THR A 245 2.17 -32.41 -21.26
N ASP A 246 3.13 -33.00 -21.99
CA ASP A 246 4.53 -33.09 -21.58
C ASP A 246 5.23 -31.72 -21.50
N ASN A 247 4.68 -30.72 -22.21
CA ASN A 247 5.20 -29.36 -22.21
C ASN A 247 4.61 -28.47 -21.10
N PHE A 248 3.67 -29.00 -20.30
CA PHE A 248 2.97 -28.24 -19.27
C PHE A 248 3.23 -28.82 -17.89
N ALA A 249 3.50 -27.94 -16.93
CA ALA A 249 3.60 -28.29 -15.52
C ALA A 249 2.75 -27.34 -14.68
N ILE A 250 2.06 -27.91 -13.69
CA ILE A 250 1.34 -27.17 -12.67
C ILE A 250 2.30 -26.98 -11.49
N HIS A 251 2.48 -25.74 -11.08
CA HIS A 251 3.26 -25.36 -9.92
C HIS A 251 2.32 -24.80 -8.86
N THR A 252 2.29 -25.42 -7.68
CA THR A 252 1.53 -24.92 -6.54
C THR A 252 2.51 -24.59 -5.43
N ARG A 253 2.34 -23.44 -4.79
CA ARG A 253 3.11 -23.06 -3.61
C ARG A 253 2.17 -22.53 -2.55
N THR A 254 2.30 -23.07 -1.34
CA THR A 254 1.58 -22.62 -0.16
C THR A 254 2.61 -22.19 0.88
N SER A 255 2.41 -21.05 1.51
CA SER A 255 3.30 -20.54 2.54
C SER A 255 2.53 -19.85 3.64
N LEU A 256 3.04 -19.96 4.86
CA LEU A 256 2.55 -19.26 6.04
C LEU A 256 3.73 -18.53 6.68
N GLU A 257 3.54 -17.27 7.03
CA GLU A 257 4.54 -16.38 7.62
C GLU A 257 3.94 -15.75 8.88
N CYS A 258 4.74 -15.71 9.95
CA CYS A 258 4.46 -15.02 11.20
C CYS A 258 5.37 -13.80 11.33
#